data_AF-A0A937M7T2-F1
#
_entry.id   AF-A0A937M7T2-F1
#
_cell.length_a   1.000
_cell.length_b   1.000
_cell.length_c   1.000
_cell.angle_alpha   90.00
_cell.angle_beta   90.00
_cell.angle_gamma   90.00
#
_symmetry.space_group_name_H-M   'P 1'
#
loop_
_entity.id
_entity.type
_entity.pdbx_description
1 polymer ?
#
loop_
_entity_poly.entity_id
_entity_poly.type
_entity_poly.pdbx_seq_one_letter_code
_entity_poly.pdbx_strand_id
1 'polypeptide(L)'
;MNSRILSLAAAGLLLSAGTVQADEWTANFAASNNYIWRGLTQSINEGAISGGIDYASDSGFYLGTWASNVSYDADDAYSYEHDIYFGFS
;
A
#
# COMPACT_ATOMS: atom_id res chain seq x y z
N MET A 1 -39.74 25.25 16.42
CA MET A 1 -38.75 24.17 16.18
C MET A 1 -37.47 24.55 16.92
N ASN A 2 -37.02 23.76 17.91
CA ASN A 2 -35.89 24.14 18.76
C ASN A 2 -34.57 24.07 17.97
N SER A 3 -33.86 25.19 17.84
CA SER A 3 -32.57 25.31 17.13
C SER A 3 -31.48 24.37 17.67
N ARG A 4 -31.62 23.92 18.93
CA ARG A 4 -30.73 22.94 19.58
C ARG A 4 -30.89 21.51 19.06
N ILE A 5 -32.10 21.13 18.62
CA ILE A 5 -32.36 19.81 18.02
C ILE A 5 -31.82 19.78 16.59
N LEU A 6 -31.92 20.91 15.89
CA LEU A 6 -31.40 21.06 14.53
C LEU A 6 -29.87 21.00 14.45
N SER A 7 -29.18 21.58 15.44
CA SER A 7 -27.72 21.59 15.50
C SER A 7 -27.12 20.23 15.89
N LEU A 8 -27.80 19.44 16.72
CA LEU A 8 -27.36 18.10 17.09
C LEU A 8 -27.52 17.10 15.93
N ALA A 9 -28.59 17.23 15.13
CA ALA A 9 -28.80 16.44 13.92
C ALA A 9 -27.76 16.75 12.82
N ALA A 10 -27.39 18.03 12.64
CA ALA A 10 -26.37 18.43 11.67
C ALA A 10 -24.96 17.94 12.04
N ALA A 11 -24.62 17.91 13.34
CA ALA A 11 -23.36 17.35 13.81
C ALA A 11 -23.28 15.83 13.58
N GLY A 12 -24.38 15.10 13.74
CA GLY A 12 -24.44 13.65 13.48
C GLY A 12 -24.21 13.26 12.01
N LEU A 13 -24.70 14.07 11.06
CA LEU A 13 -24.50 13.83 9.62
C LEU A 13 -23.05 14.08 9.14
N LEU A 14 -22.29 14.94 9.83
CA LEU A 14 -20.90 15.25 9.44
C LEU A 14 -19.91 14.16 9.86
N LEU A 15 -20.27 13.31 10.85
CA LEU A 15 -19.46 12.14 11.24
C LEU A 15 -19.71 10.90 10.36
N SER A 16 -20.71 10.92 9.49
CA SER A 16 -21.01 9.85 8.53
C SER A 16 -20.62 10.19 7.09
N ALA A 17 -19.71 11.16 6.90
CA ALA A 17 -19.07 11.36 5.61
C ALA A 17 -18.15 10.16 5.36
N GLY A 18 -18.73 9.05 4.91
CA GLY A 18 -17.98 7.95 4.32
C GLY A 18 -17.10 8.54 3.24
N THR A 19 -15.81 8.23 3.30
CA THR A 19 -14.91 8.49 2.20
C THR A 19 -15.54 7.90 0.95
N VAL A 20 -15.88 8.73 -0.03
CA VAL A 20 -16.13 8.26 -1.38
C VAL A 20 -14.76 7.83 -1.91
N GLN A 21 -14.33 6.62 -1.55
CA GLN A 21 -13.23 5.96 -2.21
C GLN A 21 -13.81 5.46 -3.51
N ALA A 22 -13.45 6.11 -4.62
CA ALA A 22 -13.70 5.58 -5.95
C ALA A 22 -12.69 4.44 -6.21
N ASP A 23 -13.04 3.52 -7.11
CA ASP A 23 -12.13 2.53 -7.65
C ASP A 23 -10.82 3.21 -8.08
N GLU A 24 -9.74 2.90 -7.38
CA GLU A 24 -8.46 3.60 -7.49
C GLU A 24 -7.34 2.61 -7.79
N TRP A 25 -6.52 2.96 -8.79
CA TRP A 25 -5.25 2.31 -9.06
C TRP A 25 -4.12 3.21 -8.60
N THR A 26 -3.20 2.68 -7.79
CA THR A 26 -1.98 3.39 -7.41
C THR A 26 -0.76 2.56 -7.76
N ALA A 27 0.37 3.22 -8.00
CA ALA A 27 1.64 2.55 -8.30
C ALA A 27 2.80 3.31 -7.68
N ASN A 28 3.84 2.58 -7.30
CA ASN A 28 5.06 3.13 -6.73
C ASN A 28 6.31 2.47 -7.34
N PHE A 29 7.41 3.22 -7.33
CA PHE A 29 8.70 2.76 -7.81
C PHE A 29 9.82 3.41 -6.99
N ALA A 30 10.87 2.65 -6.69
CA ALA A 30 12.07 3.13 -6.00
C ALA A 30 13.34 2.45 -6.53
N ALA A 31 14.43 3.20 -6.50
CA ALA A 31 15.78 2.69 -6.71
C ALA A 31 16.63 3.02 -5.48
N SER A 32 17.38 2.04 -5.00
CA SER A 32 18.23 2.15 -3.83
C SER A 32 19.59 1.51 -4.09
N ASN A 33 20.59 1.87 -3.30
CA ASN A 33 21.91 1.22 -3.35
C ASN A 33 21.98 -0.08 -2.53
N ASN A 34 20.96 -0.37 -1.72
CA ASN A 34 20.86 -1.58 -0.90
C ASN A 34 19.41 -1.77 -0.45
N TYR A 35 18.86 -2.96 -0.62
CA TYR A 35 17.56 -3.31 -0.03
C TYR A 35 17.76 -3.85 1.38
N ILE A 36 17.33 -3.07 2.39
CA ILE A 36 17.37 -3.48 3.81
C ILE A 36 15.96 -3.83 4.28
N TRP A 37 15.79 -5.05 4.79
CA TRP A 37 14.57 -5.51 5.43
C TRP A 37 14.86 -5.96 6.86
N ARG A 38 14.20 -5.33 7.84
CA ARG A 38 14.37 -5.61 9.29
C ARG A 38 15.85 -5.59 9.76
N GLY A 39 16.68 -4.76 9.12
CA GLY A 39 18.11 -4.61 9.45
C GLY A 39 19.06 -5.57 8.74
N LEU A 40 18.57 -6.42 7.83
CA LEU A 40 19.37 -7.33 7.02
C LEU A 40 19.31 -6.94 5.55
N THR A 41 20.44 -7.04 4.83
CA THR A 41 20.46 -6.83 3.38
C THR A 41 19.76 -7.99 2.67
N GLN A 42 18.91 -7.65 1.71
CA GLN A 42 18.25 -8.57 0.79
C GLN A 42 18.88 -8.52 -0.60
N SER A 43 19.88 -7.66 -0.81
CA SER A 43 20.56 -7.49 -2.09
C SER A 43 22.08 -7.51 -1.94
N ILE A 44 22.63 -8.15 -0.90
CA ILE A 44 24.08 -8.23 -0.60
C ILE A 44 24.84 -6.88 -0.70
N ASN A 45 24.19 -5.77 -0.34
CA ASN A 45 24.68 -4.39 -0.50
C ASN A 45 24.87 -3.91 -1.95
N GLU A 46 24.25 -4.59 -2.91
CA GLU A 46 24.09 -4.15 -4.30
C GLU A 46 22.80 -3.36 -4.49
N GLY A 47 22.72 -2.67 -5.63
CA GLY A 47 21.57 -1.85 -6.01
C GLY A 47 20.28 -2.66 -6.10
N ALA A 48 19.18 -2.07 -5.65
CA ALA A 48 17.87 -2.68 -5.69
C ALA A 48 16.84 -1.73 -6.29
N ILE A 49 16.05 -2.27 -7.22
CA ILE A 49 14.87 -1.65 -7.81
C ILE A 49 13.66 -2.33 -7.19
N SER A 50 12.69 -1.55 -6.76
CA SER A 50 11.45 -2.03 -6.17
C SER A 50 10.25 -1.24 -6.64
N GLY A 51 9.07 -1.82 -6.54
CA GLY A 51 7.83 -1.14 -6.85
C GLY A 51 6.62 -2.03 -6.66
N GLY A 52 5.45 -1.43 -6.75
CA GLY A 52 4.18 -2.12 -6.60
C GLY A 52 3.04 -1.43 -7.33
N ILE A 53 1.96 -2.18 -7.48
CA ILE A 53 0.69 -1.72 -8.03
C ILE A 53 -0.42 -2.18 -7.10
N ASP A 54 -1.34 -1.27 -6.81
CA ASP A 54 -2.46 -1.48 -5.90
C ASP A 54 -3.77 -1.11 -6.58
N TYR A 55 -4.82 -1.86 -6.25
CA TYR A 55 -6.21 -1.56 -6.57
C TYR A 55 -7.02 -1.53 -5.28
N ALA A 56 -7.82 -0.49 -5.11
CA ALA A 56 -8.82 -0.38 -4.06
C ALA A 56 -10.18 -0.08 -4.68
N SER A 57 -11.24 -0.76 -4.21
CA SER A 57 -12.61 -0.55 -4.69
C SER A 57 -13.49 0.13 -3.65
N ASP A 58 -14.56 0.78 -4.11
CA ASP A 58 -15.58 1.41 -3.24
C ASP A 58 -16.23 0.41 -2.26
N SER A 59 -16.21 -0.89 -2.60
CA SER A 59 -16.78 -1.96 -1.78
C SER A 59 -15.97 -2.26 -0.52
N GLY A 60 -14.79 -1.66 -0.37
CA GLY A 60 -13.82 -1.96 0.67
C GLY A 60 -12.84 -3.08 0.26
N PHE A 61 -13.08 -3.79 -0.85
CA PHE A 61 -12.11 -4.77 -1.38
C PHE A 61 -10.87 -4.05 -1.90
N TYR A 62 -9.69 -4.62 -1.62
CA TYR A 62 -8.42 -4.19 -2.19
C TYR A 62 -7.53 -5.38 -2.55
N LEU A 63 -6.65 -5.20 -3.54
CA LEU A 63 -5.55 -6.11 -3.82
C LEU A 63 -4.32 -5.34 -4.31
N GLY A 64 -3.15 -5.91 -4.14
CA GLY A 64 -1.92 -5.32 -4.63
C GLY A 64 -0.79 -6.33 -4.72
N THR A 65 0.27 -5.89 -5.39
CA THR A 65 1.51 -6.64 -5.52
C THR A 65 2.69 -5.69 -5.36
N TRP A 66 3.76 -6.22 -4.77
CA TRP A 66 5.05 -5.54 -4.66
C TRP A 66 6.15 -6.51 -5.09
N ALA A 67 7.18 -6.00 -5.74
CA ALA A 67 8.34 -6.80 -6.12
C ALA A 67 9.64 -5.99 -6.06
N SER A 68 10.75 -6.69 -5.83
CA SER A 68 12.10 -6.16 -5.91
C SER A 68 13.12 -7.22 -6.29
N ASN A 69 14.24 -6.83 -6.91
CA ASN A 69 15.37 -7.76 -7.04
C ASN A 69 15.99 -8.03 -5.68
N VAL A 70 16.36 -9.29 -5.46
CA VAL A 70 17.08 -9.74 -4.26
C VAL A 70 18.29 -10.55 -4.68
N SER A 71 19.24 -10.68 -3.78
CA SER A 71 20.37 -11.57 -3.90
C SER A 71 20.78 -11.95 -2.48
N TYR A 72 20.82 -13.26 -2.23
CA TYR A 72 21.17 -13.81 -0.93
C TYR A 72 22.58 -14.40 -0.89
N ASP A 73 23.19 -14.62 -2.06
CA ASP A 73 24.56 -15.10 -2.25
C ASP A 73 25.14 -14.54 -3.57
N ALA A 74 26.46 -14.54 -3.71
CA ALA A 74 27.16 -14.01 -4.88
C ALA A 74 26.86 -14.80 -6.18
N ASP A 75 26.52 -16.08 -6.06
CA ASP A 75 26.14 -16.93 -7.20
C ASP A 75 24.64 -16.86 -7.54
N ASP A 76 23.87 -16.05 -6.81
CA ASP A 76 22.41 -15.96 -6.94
C ASP A 76 22.04 -15.08 -8.15
N ALA A 77 22.04 -15.69 -9.34
CA ALA A 77 21.72 -15.01 -10.58
C ALA A 77 20.20 -14.93 -10.79
N TYR A 78 19.68 -13.70 -10.92
CA TYR A 78 18.27 -13.40 -11.27
C TYR A 78 17.22 -13.67 -10.18
N SER A 79 17.57 -13.47 -8.91
CA SER A 79 16.62 -13.58 -7.79
C SER A 79 15.74 -12.33 -7.63
N TYR A 80 14.49 -12.53 -7.23
CA TYR A 80 13.54 -11.47 -6.91
C TYR A 80 12.62 -11.89 -5.75
N GLU A 81 12.17 -10.91 -4.97
CA GLU A 81 11.12 -11.03 -3.98
C GLU A 81 9.81 -10.50 -4.58
N HIS A 82 8.71 -11.17 -4.28
CA HIS A 82 7.39 -10.79 -4.77
C HIS A 82 6.33 -11.08 -3.72
N ASP A 83 5.65 -10.03 -3.32
CA ASP A 83 4.55 -10.05 -2.37
C ASP A 83 3.23 -9.83 -3.11
N ILE A 84 2.21 -10.57 -2.71
CA ILE A 84 0.83 -10.40 -3.18
C ILE A 84 -0.05 -10.30 -1.94
N TYR A 85 -0.95 -9.34 -1.94
CA TYR A 85 -1.89 -9.14 -0.85
C TYR A 85 -3.27 -8.75 -1.38
N PHE A 86 -4.29 -9.09 -0.61
CA PHE A 86 -5.67 -8.68 -0.85
C PHE A 86 -6.43 -8.71 0.46
N GLY A 87 -7.54 -7.98 0.52
CA GLY A 87 -8.36 -7.92 1.72
C GLY A 87 -9.61 -7.07 1.54
N PHE A 88 -10.23 -6.78 2.68
CA PHE A 88 -11.35 -5.86 2.80
C PHE A 88 -11.11 -4.90 3.98
N SER A 89 -11.53 -3.64 3.85
CA SER A 89 -11.47 -2.59 4.88
C SER A 89 -12.85 -2.04 5.22
#